data_AF-A0A831RMT3-F1
#
_entry.id   AF-A0A831RMT3-F1
#
_cell.length_a   1.000
_cell.length_b   1.000
_cell.length_c   1.000
_cell.angle_alpha   90.00
_cell.angle_beta   90.00
_cell.angle_gamma   90.00
#
_symmetry.space_group_name_H-M   'P 1'
#
loop_
_entity.id
_entity.type
_entity.pdbx_description
1 polymer ?
#
loop_
_entity_poly.entity_id
_entity_poly.type
_entity_poly.pdbx_seq_one_letter_code
_entity_poly.pdbx_strand_id
1 'polypeptide(L)'
;MAKSSSKAKKTLLKMLKNSFSGLTQCEEVDLKAAYRLPDKKVRVPLRDYPFQLNLHPDGKALHLYPERRLASEKSGRRRDYILFDPEVYYTRISGFYRLQDGDRITLGSADPQQRLFLNLPKDLPARKLSISNDDGELVFKSHVSNPRSCIAPLLKDKKVNRIVHWRRKKVQRLRRIYGGPLRRLGEKEALALIRQVNTIMEKEAHRPPDRKGRPGGLVTIPRKKQTFILGDLHAKPDNLLTILTQNAFLEALEEERACFVILGDAVHNEEEGQYDEMENSLLIMDLIFRLKCRFPRQLFYLRGNHDSFSPDIAKGGIPQGLLWEKTLIKERGKAYRNEMERFYGLLPYVACSDSFIACHAAPPVTTVTREQIVNIRDNPKLVKELTSNRMMRPGRPTGYTKGDIKRFRKALGLPSHTPLIVGHTPMSNDDTLWERVGDIDDHYIVYASDRHWVGVMAQIGDRMYPLLYPAEPVGALIDALTD
;
A
#
# COMPACT_ATOMS: atom_id res chain seq x y z
N MET A 1 33.88 -43.95 -26.63
CA MET A 1 32.69 -43.79 -25.76
C MET A 1 31.65 -42.74 -26.24
N ALA A 2 31.66 -42.30 -27.52
CA ALA A 2 30.76 -41.22 -28.00
C ALA A 2 29.43 -41.65 -28.64
N LYS A 3 29.15 -42.96 -28.80
CA LYS A 3 27.92 -43.46 -29.47
C LYS A 3 26.72 -43.70 -28.54
N SER A 4 26.92 -43.71 -27.21
CA SER A 4 25.87 -44.01 -26.23
C SER A 4 24.99 -42.79 -25.87
N SER A 5 25.58 -41.60 -25.70
CA SER A 5 24.85 -40.40 -25.27
C SER A 5 23.93 -39.80 -26.35
N SER A 6 24.27 -39.95 -27.64
CA SER A 6 23.43 -39.45 -28.75
C SER A 6 22.20 -40.32 -28.97
N LYS A 7 22.30 -41.64 -28.71
CA LYS A 7 21.15 -42.55 -28.74
C LYS A 7 20.19 -42.24 -27.60
N ALA A 8 20.69 -42.09 -26.36
CA ALA A 8 19.88 -41.72 -25.19
C ALA A 8 19.18 -40.35 -25.33
N LYS A 9 19.86 -39.33 -25.89
CA LYS A 9 19.23 -38.03 -26.21
C LYS A 9 18.13 -38.14 -27.26
N LYS A 10 18.31 -38.98 -28.31
CA LYS A 10 17.27 -39.23 -29.32
C LYS A 10 16.06 -39.97 -28.75
N THR A 11 16.25 -40.87 -27.77
CA THR A 11 15.15 -41.56 -27.09
C THR A 11 14.39 -40.66 -26.13
N LEU A 12 15.07 -39.76 -25.41
CA LEU A 12 14.43 -38.77 -24.51
C LEU A 12 13.60 -37.75 -25.29
N LEU A 13 14.10 -37.24 -26.43
CA LEU A 13 13.36 -36.34 -27.33
C LEU A 13 12.15 -37.02 -27.97
N LYS A 14 12.25 -38.33 -28.27
CA LYS A 14 11.15 -39.13 -28.80
C LYS A 14 10.10 -39.44 -27.73
N MET A 15 10.51 -39.68 -26.48
CA MET A 15 9.60 -39.80 -25.33
C MET A 15 8.88 -38.49 -25.04
N LEU A 16 9.59 -37.36 -25.02
CA LEU A 16 8.97 -36.03 -24.88
C LEU A 16 7.95 -35.76 -26.00
N LYS A 17 8.32 -35.98 -27.27
CA LYS A 17 7.38 -35.82 -28.40
C LYS A 17 6.13 -36.70 -28.30
N ASN A 18 6.27 -37.93 -27.81
CA ASN A 18 5.13 -38.84 -27.64
C ASN A 18 4.26 -38.45 -26.42
N SER A 19 4.85 -37.90 -25.35
CA SER A 19 4.12 -37.34 -24.20
C SER A 19 3.31 -36.07 -24.52
N PHE A 20 3.57 -35.42 -25.66
CA PHE A 20 2.82 -34.26 -26.17
C PHE A 20 1.85 -34.59 -27.32
N SER A 21 1.70 -35.88 -27.68
CA SER A 21 0.76 -36.29 -28.74
C SER A 21 -0.68 -36.17 -28.26
N GLY A 22 -1.36 -35.10 -28.68
CA GLY A 22 -2.73 -34.74 -28.27
C GLY A 22 -2.87 -33.32 -27.73
N LEU A 23 -1.76 -32.60 -27.49
CA LEU A 23 -1.78 -31.20 -27.07
C LEU A 23 -1.70 -30.29 -28.30
N THR A 24 -2.75 -29.51 -28.54
CA THR A 24 -2.74 -28.44 -29.55
C THR A 24 -1.61 -27.45 -29.24
N GLN A 25 -0.67 -27.32 -30.18
CA GLN A 25 0.43 -26.37 -30.12
C GLN A 25 -0.12 -24.93 -30.03
N CYS A 26 0.33 -24.16 -29.04
CA CYS A 26 0.00 -22.74 -28.94
C CYS A 26 0.62 -22.00 -30.13
N GLU A 27 -0.09 -21.00 -30.67
CA GLU A 27 0.53 -20.14 -31.69
C GLU A 27 1.50 -19.19 -31.01
N GLU A 28 2.78 -19.26 -31.37
CA GLU A 28 3.80 -18.29 -31.00
C GLU A 28 3.76 -17.13 -32.00
N VAL A 29 3.69 -15.90 -31.49
CA VAL A 29 3.63 -14.69 -32.34
C VAL A 29 4.82 -13.78 -32.05
N ASP A 30 5.62 -13.50 -33.09
CA ASP A 30 6.63 -12.42 -33.08
C ASP A 30 5.92 -11.07 -33.31
N LEU A 31 6.05 -10.16 -32.34
CA LEU A 31 5.30 -8.90 -32.32
C LEU A 31 6.18 -7.73 -32.79
N LYS A 32 5.92 -7.24 -34.02
CA LYS A 32 6.52 -5.99 -34.56
C LYS A 32 5.48 -4.88 -34.87
N ALA A 33 4.19 -5.23 -34.87
CA ALA A 33 3.05 -4.35 -35.13
C ALA A 33 1.87 -4.67 -34.18
N ALA A 34 0.68 -4.12 -34.44
CA ALA A 34 -0.54 -4.52 -33.73
C ALA A 34 -1.15 -5.78 -34.37
N TYR A 35 -1.53 -6.76 -33.56
CA TYR A 35 -2.08 -8.04 -34.02
C TYR A 35 -3.46 -8.29 -33.43
N ARG A 36 -4.39 -8.71 -34.28
CA ARG A 36 -5.71 -9.17 -33.84
C ARG A 36 -5.58 -10.57 -33.27
N LEU A 37 -6.05 -10.79 -32.05
CA LEU A 37 -6.01 -12.10 -31.41
C LEU A 37 -6.98 -13.05 -32.14
N PRO A 38 -6.57 -14.29 -32.46
CA PRO A 38 -7.43 -15.31 -33.07
C PRO A 38 -8.31 -16.01 -32.02
N ASP A 39 -9.19 -16.92 -32.46
CA ASP A 39 -10.02 -17.78 -31.60
C ASP A 39 -9.24 -18.99 -31.05
N LYS A 40 -7.94 -18.81 -30.80
CA LYS A 40 -7.03 -19.82 -30.20
C LYS A 40 -6.09 -19.14 -29.20
N LYS A 41 -5.38 -19.94 -28.42
CA LYS A 41 -4.36 -19.43 -27.49
C LYS A 41 -3.16 -18.90 -28.28
N VAL A 42 -2.71 -17.70 -27.92
CA VAL A 42 -1.50 -17.06 -28.44
C VAL A 42 -0.50 -16.91 -27.31
N ARG A 43 0.72 -17.41 -27.49
CA ARG A 43 1.85 -17.20 -26.58
C ARG A 43 2.75 -16.12 -27.17
N VAL A 44 3.09 -15.14 -26.33
CA VAL A 44 4.02 -14.07 -26.68
C VAL A 44 5.35 -14.36 -25.98
N PRO A 45 6.43 -14.69 -26.72
CA PRO A 45 7.71 -15.07 -26.13
C PRO A 45 8.56 -13.86 -25.67
N LEU A 46 7.98 -12.65 -25.70
CA LEU A 46 8.64 -11.42 -25.25
C LEU A 46 8.45 -11.25 -23.73
N ARG A 47 9.51 -11.57 -22.99
CA ARG A 47 9.60 -11.38 -21.54
C ARG A 47 9.99 -9.94 -21.20
N ASP A 48 9.64 -9.49 -20.00
CA ASP A 48 9.98 -8.16 -19.47
C ASP A 48 9.62 -7.00 -20.42
N TYR A 49 8.55 -7.10 -21.22
CA TYR A 49 8.22 -6.08 -22.24
C TYR A 49 6.77 -5.57 -22.12
N PRO A 50 6.49 -4.27 -22.23
CA PRO A 50 5.14 -3.76 -22.07
C PRO A 50 4.28 -3.85 -23.34
N PHE A 51 2.98 -4.09 -23.15
CA PHE A 51 1.99 -4.24 -24.22
C PHE A 51 0.79 -3.32 -24.01
N GLN A 52 0.17 -2.90 -25.12
CA GLN A 52 -1.16 -2.34 -25.14
C GLN A 52 -2.15 -3.40 -25.63
N LEU A 53 -3.25 -3.54 -24.90
CA LEU A 53 -4.41 -4.33 -25.26
C LEU A 53 -5.54 -3.38 -25.66
N ASN A 54 -6.10 -3.56 -26.85
CA ASN A 54 -7.31 -2.84 -27.27
C ASN A 54 -8.48 -3.81 -27.24
N LEU A 55 -9.41 -3.59 -26.30
CA LEU A 55 -10.61 -4.40 -26.16
C LEU A 55 -11.70 -3.86 -27.08
N HIS A 56 -12.12 -4.65 -28.05
CA HIS A 56 -13.24 -4.33 -28.94
C HIS A 56 -14.60 -4.74 -28.32
N PRO A 57 -15.75 -4.16 -28.74
CA PRO A 57 -15.93 -3.19 -29.85
C PRO A 57 -15.37 -1.79 -29.56
N ASP A 58 -15.52 -1.29 -28.34
CA ASP A 58 -15.28 0.12 -27.98
C ASP A 58 -13.83 0.62 -28.09
N GLY A 59 -12.88 -0.30 -28.25
CA GLY A 59 -11.47 0.03 -28.38
C GLY A 59 -10.81 0.43 -27.05
N LYS A 60 -11.38 0.04 -25.90
CA LYS A 60 -10.81 0.34 -24.58
C LYS A 60 -9.36 -0.14 -24.51
N ALA A 61 -8.43 0.81 -24.37
CA ALA A 61 -7.01 0.53 -24.25
C ALA A 61 -6.65 0.22 -22.80
N LEU A 62 -6.00 -0.92 -22.57
CA LEU A 62 -5.39 -1.31 -21.32
C LEU A 62 -3.90 -1.53 -21.53
N HIS A 63 -3.09 -1.26 -20.51
CA HIS A 63 -1.65 -1.44 -20.56
C HIS A 63 -1.22 -2.57 -19.63
N LEU A 64 -0.38 -3.46 -20.14
CA LEU A 64 0.36 -4.48 -19.39
C LEU A 64 1.81 -4.03 -19.32
N TYR A 65 2.31 -3.75 -18.13
CA TYR A 65 3.72 -3.41 -17.91
C TYR A 65 4.39 -4.42 -17.00
N PRO A 66 5.63 -4.82 -17.28
CA PRO A 66 6.45 -5.53 -16.30
C PRO A 66 6.57 -4.70 -15.03
N GLU A 67 6.35 -5.32 -13.87
CA GLU A 67 6.47 -4.64 -12.59
C GLU A 67 7.94 -4.49 -12.19
N ARG A 68 8.55 -3.41 -12.67
CA ARG A 68 9.97 -3.12 -12.43
C ARG A 68 10.15 -2.30 -11.15
N ARG A 69 11.05 -2.76 -10.28
CA ARG A 69 11.64 -1.95 -9.21
C ARG A 69 12.56 -0.88 -9.82
N LEU A 70 12.62 0.29 -9.21
CA LEU A 70 13.50 1.39 -9.58
C LEU A 70 14.97 1.09 -9.26
N ALA A 71 15.21 0.46 -8.11
CA ALA A 71 16.51 -0.07 -7.75
C ALA A 71 16.75 -1.35 -8.58
N SER A 72 17.66 -1.25 -9.56
CA SER A 72 17.98 -2.34 -10.46
C SER A 72 18.80 -3.41 -9.75
N GLU A 73 18.17 -4.45 -9.22
CA GLU A 73 18.89 -5.69 -8.95
C GLU A 73 18.98 -6.52 -10.23
N LYS A 74 20.22 -6.90 -10.59
CA LYS A 74 20.49 -7.86 -11.67
C LYS A 74 20.16 -9.30 -11.24
N SER A 75 19.87 -9.56 -9.96
CA SER A 75 19.50 -10.87 -9.43
C SER A 75 17.99 -11.00 -9.25
N GLY A 76 17.39 -12.03 -9.83
CA GLY A 76 16.02 -12.47 -9.51
C GLY A 76 14.90 -11.52 -9.96
N ARG A 77 14.92 -11.06 -11.22
CA ARG A 77 13.79 -10.31 -11.79
C ARG A 77 12.50 -11.11 -11.64
N ARG A 78 11.61 -10.66 -10.76
CA ARG A 78 10.21 -11.08 -10.75
C ARG A 78 9.63 -10.74 -12.12
N ARG A 79 9.01 -11.72 -12.77
CA ARG A 79 8.45 -11.56 -14.11
C ARG A 79 6.97 -11.22 -14.06
N ASP A 80 6.63 -10.41 -13.07
CA ASP A 80 5.26 -10.02 -12.78
C ASP A 80 4.85 -8.91 -13.74
N TYR A 81 3.58 -8.88 -14.11
CA TYR A 81 2.99 -7.81 -14.90
C TYR A 81 1.91 -7.11 -14.11
N ILE A 82 1.80 -5.79 -14.28
CA ILE A 82 0.63 -5.03 -13.86
C ILE A 82 -0.23 -4.66 -15.06
N LEU A 83 -1.52 -4.96 -14.96
CA LEU A 83 -2.56 -4.60 -15.91
C LEU A 83 -3.37 -3.43 -15.34
N PHE A 84 -3.44 -2.33 -16.07
CA PHE A 84 -4.17 -1.13 -15.64
C PHE A 84 -4.73 -0.34 -16.83
N ASP A 85 -5.63 0.59 -16.52
CA ASP A 85 -6.13 1.58 -17.48
C ASP A 85 -5.17 2.81 -17.53
N PRO A 86 -4.48 3.03 -18.66
CA PRO A 86 -3.49 4.10 -18.78
C PRO A 86 -4.08 5.51 -18.80
N GLU A 87 -5.40 5.67 -18.97
CA GLU A 87 -6.07 6.97 -18.94
C GLU A 87 -6.16 7.52 -17.51
N VAL A 88 -6.25 6.63 -16.53
CA VAL A 88 -6.50 6.98 -15.12
C VAL A 88 -5.29 6.72 -14.22
N TYR A 89 -4.47 5.70 -14.54
CA TYR A 89 -3.39 5.24 -13.67
C TYR A 89 -2.34 6.30 -13.34
N TYR A 90 -2.09 7.23 -14.27
CA TYR A 90 -1.09 8.28 -14.10
C TYR A 90 -1.64 9.59 -13.53
N THR A 91 -2.96 9.70 -13.33
CA THR A 91 -3.63 10.98 -13.00
C THR A 91 -4.39 10.94 -11.67
N ARG A 92 -4.87 9.77 -11.25
CA ARG A 92 -5.59 9.58 -9.99
C ARG A 92 -5.27 8.25 -9.33
N ILE A 93 -5.57 8.14 -8.04
CA ILE A 93 -5.42 6.88 -7.32
C ILE A 93 -6.37 5.87 -7.94
N SER A 94 -5.82 4.77 -8.44
CA SER A 94 -6.56 3.77 -9.22
C SER A 94 -6.09 2.36 -8.94
N GLY A 95 -6.95 1.39 -9.26
CA GLY A 95 -6.63 -0.02 -9.12
C GLY A 95 -5.86 -0.57 -10.32
N PHE A 96 -5.28 -1.73 -10.12
CA PHE A 96 -4.60 -2.52 -11.14
C PHE A 96 -4.69 -4.00 -10.76
N TYR A 97 -4.39 -4.88 -11.70
CA TYR A 97 -4.23 -6.30 -11.45
C TYR A 97 -2.76 -6.68 -11.61
N ARG A 98 -2.21 -7.43 -10.65
CA ARG A 98 -0.91 -8.08 -10.80
C ARG A 98 -1.12 -9.47 -11.39
N LEU A 99 -0.24 -9.86 -12.29
CA LEU A 99 -0.11 -11.20 -12.85
C LEU A 99 1.29 -11.71 -12.50
N GLN A 100 1.38 -12.44 -11.40
CA GLN A 100 2.58 -13.18 -11.01
C GLN A 100 2.75 -14.41 -11.92
N ASP A 101 3.89 -15.08 -11.81
CA ASP A 101 4.09 -16.36 -12.49
C ASP A 101 2.98 -17.37 -12.11
N GLY A 102 2.40 -18.01 -13.11
CA GLY A 102 1.26 -18.94 -12.98
C GLY A 102 -0.11 -18.26 -12.92
N ASP A 103 -0.19 -16.95 -12.72
CA ASP A 103 -1.48 -16.25 -12.61
C ASP A 103 -2.26 -16.23 -13.92
N ARG A 104 -3.58 -16.15 -13.78
CA ARG A 104 -4.51 -15.95 -14.89
C ARG A 104 -5.63 -15.01 -14.51
N ILE A 105 -5.87 -14.01 -15.35
CA ILE A 105 -7.06 -13.16 -15.30
C ILE A 105 -7.95 -13.40 -16.51
N THR A 106 -9.25 -13.25 -16.34
CA THR A 106 -10.22 -13.18 -17.46
C THR A 106 -10.93 -11.85 -17.42
N LEU A 107 -10.62 -11.01 -18.40
CA LEU A 107 -11.21 -9.68 -18.59
C LEU A 107 -12.64 -9.80 -19.10
N GLY A 108 -13.54 -9.00 -18.55
CA GLY A 108 -14.93 -8.89 -18.99
C GLY A 108 -15.77 -8.05 -18.04
N SER A 109 -17.02 -7.78 -18.42
CA SER A 109 -17.93 -6.92 -17.63
C SER A 109 -18.54 -7.60 -16.40
N ALA A 110 -18.38 -8.92 -16.27
CA ALA A 110 -19.00 -9.71 -15.21
C ALA A 110 -18.50 -9.35 -13.80
N ASP A 111 -17.26 -8.88 -13.68
CA ASP A 111 -16.63 -8.53 -12.41
C ASP A 111 -16.76 -7.02 -12.16
N PRO A 112 -17.53 -6.59 -11.14
CA PRO A 112 -17.67 -5.18 -10.79
C PRO A 112 -16.35 -4.48 -10.43
N GLN A 113 -15.41 -5.20 -9.80
CA GLN A 113 -14.10 -4.64 -9.47
C GLN A 113 -13.26 -4.42 -10.72
N GLN A 114 -13.30 -5.35 -11.69
CA GLN A 114 -12.61 -5.13 -12.97
C GLN A 114 -13.17 -3.93 -13.72
N ARG A 115 -14.50 -3.78 -13.75
CA ARG A 115 -15.12 -2.59 -14.34
C ARG A 115 -14.64 -1.30 -13.68
N LEU A 116 -14.48 -1.30 -12.35
CA LEU A 116 -13.99 -0.15 -11.62
C LEU A 116 -12.49 0.13 -11.84
N PHE A 117 -11.64 -0.90 -11.77
CA PHE A 117 -10.18 -0.76 -11.85
C PHE A 117 -9.70 -0.46 -13.26
N LEU A 118 -10.30 -1.10 -14.26
CA LEU A 118 -9.88 -1.02 -15.65
C LEU A 118 -10.82 -0.16 -16.51
N ASN A 119 -11.82 0.48 -15.88
CA ASN A 119 -12.85 1.29 -16.54
C ASN A 119 -13.47 0.55 -17.74
N LEU A 120 -13.84 -0.72 -17.52
CA LEU A 120 -14.37 -1.57 -18.59
C LEU A 120 -15.80 -1.15 -18.97
N PRO A 121 -16.11 -1.06 -20.27
CA PRO A 121 -17.47 -0.79 -20.73
C PRO A 121 -18.49 -1.83 -20.25
N LYS A 122 -19.73 -1.40 -20.02
CA LYS A 122 -20.80 -2.26 -19.49
C LYS A 122 -21.27 -3.30 -20.51
N ASP A 123 -21.21 -2.97 -21.78
CA ASP A 123 -21.58 -3.78 -22.94
C ASP A 123 -20.47 -4.74 -23.39
N LEU A 124 -19.27 -4.63 -22.79
CA LEU A 124 -18.22 -5.62 -22.99
C LEU A 124 -18.75 -7.02 -22.61
N PRO A 125 -18.44 -8.08 -23.38
CA PRO A 125 -18.80 -9.45 -23.01
C PRO A 125 -18.38 -9.80 -21.58
N ALA A 126 -19.21 -10.60 -20.89
CA ALA A 126 -18.96 -11.08 -19.53
C ALA A 126 -17.59 -11.74 -19.36
N ARG A 127 -17.13 -12.45 -20.41
CA ARG A 127 -15.79 -12.99 -20.55
C ARG A 127 -15.27 -12.65 -21.95
N LYS A 128 -14.32 -11.74 -22.03
CA LYS A 128 -13.76 -11.21 -23.28
C LYS A 128 -12.42 -11.85 -23.62
N LEU A 129 -11.45 -11.74 -22.71
CA LEU A 129 -10.05 -12.08 -22.96
C LEU A 129 -9.42 -12.66 -21.70
N SER A 130 -8.86 -13.87 -21.77
CA SER A 130 -7.95 -14.34 -20.72
C SER A 130 -6.52 -13.94 -21.01
N ILE A 131 -5.79 -13.61 -19.95
CA ILE A 131 -4.35 -13.36 -19.95
C ILE A 131 -3.76 -14.25 -18.85
N SER A 132 -2.74 -15.02 -19.19
CA SER A 132 -1.95 -15.80 -18.25
C SER A 132 -0.50 -15.38 -18.33
N ASN A 133 0.22 -15.47 -17.21
CA ASN A 133 1.66 -15.29 -17.15
C ASN A 133 2.33 -16.64 -16.89
N ASP A 134 3.19 -17.08 -17.79
CA ASP A 134 3.95 -18.33 -17.70
C ASP A 134 5.43 -17.98 -17.77
N ASP A 135 6.06 -17.82 -16.61
CA ASP A 135 7.46 -17.40 -16.43
C ASP A 135 7.83 -16.14 -17.23
N GLY A 136 6.93 -15.14 -17.22
CA GLY A 136 7.09 -13.87 -17.95
C GLY A 136 6.66 -13.91 -19.41
N GLU A 137 6.26 -15.07 -19.93
CA GLU A 137 5.65 -15.23 -21.25
C GLU A 137 4.14 -15.12 -21.14
N LEU A 138 3.58 -14.09 -21.76
CA LEU A 138 2.15 -13.84 -21.66
C LEU A 138 1.37 -14.70 -22.67
N VAL A 139 0.34 -15.37 -22.18
CA VAL A 139 -0.57 -16.19 -22.99
C VAL A 139 -1.96 -15.55 -23.04
N PHE A 140 -2.44 -15.29 -24.23
CA PHE A 140 -3.72 -14.64 -24.50
C PHE A 140 -4.72 -15.63 -25.08
N LYS A 141 -5.99 -15.56 -24.65
CA LYS A 141 -7.09 -16.33 -25.23
C LYS A 141 -8.35 -15.49 -25.36
N SER A 142 -8.78 -15.21 -26.59
CA SER A 142 -10.10 -14.61 -26.85
C SER A 142 -11.21 -15.60 -26.50
N HIS A 143 -12.28 -15.12 -25.89
CA HIS A 143 -13.50 -15.91 -25.63
C HIS A 143 -14.67 -15.51 -26.53
N VAL A 144 -14.46 -14.56 -27.44
CA VAL A 144 -15.46 -14.11 -28.41
C VAL A 144 -14.86 -14.04 -29.81
N SER A 145 -15.65 -14.43 -30.81
CA SER A 145 -15.23 -14.58 -32.20
C SER A 145 -15.21 -13.27 -32.99
N ASN A 146 -16.07 -12.30 -32.67
CA ASN A 146 -16.11 -10.97 -33.31
C ASN A 146 -16.83 -9.94 -32.41
N PRO A 147 -16.36 -8.68 -32.28
CA PRO A 147 -15.05 -8.17 -32.69
C PRO A 147 -13.93 -8.64 -31.75
N ARG A 148 -12.82 -9.08 -32.33
CA ARG A 148 -11.68 -9.62 -31.57
C ARG A 148 -10.79 -8.52 -31.05
N SER A 149 -10.27 -8.68 -29.84
CA SER A 149 -9.30 -7.74 -29.25
C SER A 149 -7.96 -7.76 -29.99
N CYS A 150 -7.21 -6.67 -29.88
CA CYS A 150 -5.87 -6.54 -30.45
C CYS A 150 -4.81 -6.39 -29.36
N ILE A 151 -3.61 -6.87 -29.63
CA ILE A 151 -2.42 -6.67 -28.81
C ILE A 151 -1.33 -5.98 -29.63
N ALA A 152 -0.62 -5.03 -29.03
CA ALA A 152 0.50 -4.35 -29.66
C ALA A 152 1.65 -4.13 -28.65
N PRO A 153 2.91 -4.44 -29.00
CA PRO A 153 4.05 -4.06 -28.18
C PRO A 153 4.19 -2.54 -28.17
N LEU A 154 4.55 -1.96 -27.03
CA LEU A 154 4.83 -0.53 -26.94
C LEU A 154 6.26 -0.23 -27.38
N LEU A 155 6.46 0.21 -28.63
CA LEU A 155 7.80 0.30 -29.24
C LEU A 155 8.63 1.55 -28.90
N LYS A 156 7.99 2.68 -28.61
CA LYS A 156 8.71 3.95 -28.33
C LYS A 156 9.31 3.88 -26.92
N ASP A 157 10.60 4.20 -26.76
CA ASP A 157 11.28 4.15 -25.44
C ASP A 157 10.52 4.91 -24.33
N LYS A 158 10.04 6.12 -24.64
CA LYS A 158 9.18 6.90 -23.72
C LYS A 158 7.94 6.14 -23.23
N LYS A 159 7.40 5.25 -24.06
CA LYS A 159 6.29 4.35 -23.69
C LYS A 159 6.83 3.12 -22.96
N VAL A 160 7.86 2.44 -23.47
CA VAL A 160 8.47 1.25 -22.83
C VAL A 160 8.78 1.49 -21.36
N ASN A 161 9.42 2.61 -21.06
CA ASN A 161 9.91 2.93 -19.73
C ASN A 161 9.01 3.95 -19.01
N ARG A 162 7.76 4.14 -19.44
CA ARG A 162 6.88 5.21 -18.92
C ARG A 162 6.72 5.18 -17.40
N ILE A 163 6.42 4.00 -16.83
CA ILE A 163 6.25 3.84 -15.37
C ILE A 163 7.53 4.18 -14.64
N VAL A 164 8.67 3.64 -15.09
CA VAL A 164 9.98 3.90 -14.47
C VAL A 164 10.31 5.40 -14.50
N HIS A 165 10.15 6.06 -15.64
CA HIS A 165 10.38 7.50 -15.76
C HIS A 165 9.44 8.32 -14.87
N TRP A 166 8.16 7.95 -14.82
CA TRP A 166 7.18 8.62 -13.97
C TRP A 166 7.53 8.47 -12.48
N ARG A 167 7.87 7.25 -12.04
CA ARG A 167 8.30 7.00 -10.67
C ARG A 167 9.62 7.70 -10.32
N ARG A 168 10.60 7.75 -11.23
CA ARG A 168 11.85 8.53 -11.05
C ARG A 168 11.59 10.03 -10.87
N LYS A 169 10.62 10.61 -11.58
CA LYS A 169 10.20 12.01 -11.35
C LYS A 169 9.65 12.23 -9.93
N LYS A 170 8.97 11.23 -9.35
CA LYS A 170 8.50 11.30 -7.96
C LYS A 170 9.66 11.23 -6.97
N VAL A 171 10.67 10.40 -7.22
CA VAL A 171 11.91 10.39 -6.40
C VAL A 171 12.56 11.79 -6.39
N GLN A 172 12.69 12.42 -7.57
CA GLN A 172 13.17 13.81 -7.67
C GLN A 172 12.26 14.82 -6.95
N ARG A 173 10.95 14.59 -6.97
CA ARG A 173 9.97 15.42 -6.24
C ARG A 173 10.11 15.27 -4.73
N LEU A 174 10.28 14.04 -4.23
CA LEU A 174 10.54 13.77 -2.83
C LEU A 174 11.85 14.39 -2.36
N ARG A 175 12.95 14.31 -3.14
CA ARG A 175 14.20 15.02 -2.82
C ARG A 175 13.97 16.51 -2.58
N ARG A 176 13.17 17.17 -3.44
CA ARG A 176 12.82 18.59 -3.29
C ARG A 176 11.95 18.84 -2.05
N ILE A 177 10.97 17.99 -1.77
CA ILE A 177 10.12 18.09 -0.57
C ILE A 177 10.96 17.97 0.71
N TYR A 178 11.93 17.06 0.73
CA TYR A 178 12.81 16.86 1.87
C TYR A 178 14.01 17.82 1.90
N GLY A 179 14.22 18.61 0.84
CA GLY A 179 15.25 19.64 0.78
C GLY A 179 16.67 19.11 0.54
N GLY A 180 16.81 17.93 -0.09
CA GLY A 180 18.10 17.31 -0.40
C GLY A 180 18.16 15.82 -0.05
N PRO A 181 19.38 15.26 0.11
CA PRO A 181 19.58 13.91 0.61
C PRO A 181 18.89 13.67 1.95
N LEU A 182 18.44 12.44 2.19
CA LEU A 182 17.76 12.06 3.42
C LEU A 182 18.78 11.92 4.54
N ARG A 183 18.79 12.91 5.41
CA ARG A 183 19.63 12.92 6.61
C ARG A 183 18.76 13.16 7.83
N ARG A 184 19.09 12.51 8.94
CA ARG A 184 18.58 12.92 10.25
C ARG A 184 18.93 14.38 10.44
N LEU A 185 17.96 15.17 10.91
CA LEU A 185 18.19 16.60 11.15
C LEU A 185 19.26 16.84 12.21
N GLY A 186 19.67 18.09 12.43
CA GLY A 186 20.37 18.49 13.66
C GLY A 186 19.38 18.86 14.79
N GLU A 187 19.84 18.93 16.03
CA GLU A 187 19.02 19.27 17.22
C GLU A 187 18.13 20.50 16.99
N LYS A 188 18.73 21.62 16.58
CA LYS A 188 18.02 22.91 16.40
C LYS A 188 16.94 22.82 15.32
N GLU A 189 17.24 22.19 14.19
CA GLU A 189 16.33 22.04 13.06
C GLU A 189 15.16 21.11 13.40
N ALA A 190 15.44 19.98 14.06
CA ALA A 190 14.43 19.04 14.52
C ALA A 190 13.48 19.69 15.53
N LEU A 191 14.02 20.47 16.48
CA LEU A 191 13.22 21.21 17.46
C LEU A 191 12.32 22.26 16.82
N ALA A 192 12.84 23.01 15.84
CA ALA A 192 12.04 23.99 15.10
C ALA A 192 10.91 23.30 14.32
N LEU A 193 11.22 22.19 13.65
CA LEU A 193 10.26 21.41 12.87
C LEU A 193 9.13 20.86 13.74
N ILE A 194 9.43 20.20 14.87
CA ILE A 194 8.39 19.60 15.71
C ILE A 194 7.50 20.65 16.37
N ARG A 195 8.03 21.83 16.72
CA ARG A 195 7.23 22.95 17.22
C ARG A 195 6.24 23.47 16.17
N GLN A 196 6.68 23.56 14.92
CA GLN A 196 5.82 23.91 13.80
C GLN A 196 4.73 22.84 13.61
N VAL A 197 5.09 21.55 13.67
CA VAL A 197 4.11 20.45 13.60
C VAL A 197 3.11 20.52 14.74
N ASN A 198 3.55 20.72 15.98
CA ASN A 198 2.64 20.84 17.12
C ASN A 198 1.65 22.00 16.95
N THR A 199 2.10 23.13 16.40
CA THR A 199 1.21 24.26 16.05
C THR A 199 0.15 23.87 15.01
N ILE A 200 0.53 23.06 14.01
CA ILE A 200 -0.42 22.52 13.03
C ILE A 200 -1.40 21.55 13.71
N MET A 201 -0.90 20.65 14.57
CA MET A 201 -1.70 19.62 15.23
C MET A 201 -2.73 20.19 16.21
N GLU A 202 -2.45 21.32 16.85
CA GLU A 202 -3.39 22.05 17.72
C GLU A 202 -4.65 22.52 16.99
N LYS A 203 -4.56 22.74 15.68
CA LYS A 203 -5.65 23.20 14.82
C LYS A 203 -5.82 22.28 13.61
N GLU A 204 -5.54 20.99 13.79
CA GLU A 204 -5.53 20.02 12.71
C GLU A 204 -6.87 20.03 11.97
N ALA A 205 -6.83 20.13 10.64
CA ALA A 205 -8.02 20.20 9.83
C ALA A 205 -8.90 18.95 10.02
N HIS A 206 -10.21 19.12 9.85
CA HIS A 206 -11.19 18.02 9.90
C HIS A 206 -11.32 17.31 11.25
N ARG A 207 -10.85 17.96 12.32
CA ARG A 207 -10.84 17.41 13.67
C ARG A 207 -11.78 18.22 14.57
N PRO A 208 -12.97 17.70 14.94
CA PRO A 208 -13.83 18.37 15.91
C PRO A 208 -13.09 18.63 17.23
N PRO A 209 -13.30 19.80 17.85
CA PRO A 209 -12.74 20.09 19.17
C PRO A 209 -13.40 19.24 20.25
N ASP A 210 -12.62 18.89 21.29
CA ASP A 210 -13.12 18.33 22.54
C ASP A 210 -13.85 19.42 23.37
N ARG A 211 -14.46 19.01 24.48
CA ARG A 211 -15.20 19.88 25.41
C ARG A 211 -14.36 21.01 26.01
N LYS A 212 -13.02 20.91 25.95
CA LYS A 212 -12.07 21.94 26.41
C LYS A 212 -11.52 22.77 25.25
N GLY A 213 -12.08 22.64 24.04
CA GLY A 213 -11.64 23.38 22.85
C GLY A 213 -10.35 22.86 22.21
N ARG A 214 -9.80 21.73 22.67
CA ARG A 214 -8.58 21.13 22.11
C ARG A 214 -8.93 20.20 20.95
N PRO A 215 -8.01 19.87 20.03
CA PRO A 215 -8.31 18.93 18.94
C PRO A 215 -8.69 17.53 19.49
N GLY A 216 -9.86 17.00 19.12
CA GLY A 216 -10.48 15.80 19.72
C GLY A 216 -9.89 14.46 19.27
N GLY A 217 -10.46 13.31 19.64
CA GLY A 217 -9.91 11.99 19.25
C GLY A 217 -10.24 11.52 17.83
N LEU A 218 -11.12 12.23 17.11
CA LEU A 218 -11.68 11.82 15.83
C LEU A 218 -11.24 12.78 14.71
N VAL A 219 -10.85 12.25 13.56
CA VAL A 219 -10.71 12.98 12.29
C VAL A 219 -11.81 12.52 11.32
N THR A 220 -12.54 13.46 10.72
CA THR A 220 -13.60 13.16 9.74
C THR A 220 -13.17 13.59 8.34
N ILE A 221 -12.68 12.65 7.54
CA ILE A 221 -12.16 12.91 6.20
C ILE A 221 -13.29 13.30 5.24
N PRO A 222 -13.15 14.39 4.45
CA PRO A 222 -14.18 14.80 3.51
C PRO A 222 -14.42 13.78 2.39
N ARG A 223 -15.70 13.53 2.07
CA ARG A 223 -16.13 12.59 1.01
C ARG A 223 -15.47 12.80 -0.36
N LYS A 224 -15.10 14.05 -0.70
CA LYS A 224 -14.50 14.40 -2.00
C LYS A 224 -13.00 14.06 -2.12
N LYS A 225 -12.34 13.61 -1.05
CA LYS A 225 -10.91 13.32 -1.04
C LYS A 225 -10.69 11.81 -1.10
N GLN A 226 -9.98 11.31 -2.12
CA GLN A 226 -9.58 9.90 -2.15
C GLN A 226 -8.64 9.61 -0.97
N THR A 227 -8.93 8.60 -0.16
CA THR A 227 -8.07 8.29 0.99
C THR A 227 -7.20 7.07 0.73
N PHE A 228 -5.94 7.11 1.16
CA PHE A 228 -5.12 5.93 1.29
C PHE A 228 -4.53 5.81 2.70
N ILE A 229 -4.43 4.58 3.18
CA ILE A 229 -4.17 4.24 4.58
C ILE A 229 -3.01 3.26 4.65
N LEU A 230 -1.97 3.64 5.39
CA LEU A 230 -0.78 2.85 5.62
C LEU A 230 -0.76 2.36 7.08
N GLY A 231 -0.46 1.07 7.25
CA GLY A 231 -0.35 0.42 8.56
C GLY A 231 0.95 0.78 9.30
N ASP A 232 1.28 -0.07 10.27
CA ASP A 232 2.44 0.09 11.16
C ASP A 232 3.75 0.08 10.35
N LEU A 233 4.62 1.05 10.63
CA LEU A 233 5.84 1.29 9.86
C LEU A 233 7.11 0.84 10.59
N HIS A 234 7.11 0.78 11.92
CA HIS A 234 8.20 0.24 12.75
C HIS A 234 9.62 0.56 12.26
N ALA A 235 9.90 1.85 12.10
CA ALA A 235 11.16 2.39 11.63
C ALA A 235 11.58 1.93 10.20
N LYS A 236 10.61 1.78 9.28
CA LYS A 236 10.83 1.53 7.84
C LYS A 236 10.60 2.78 6.97
N PRO A 237 11.56 3.74 6.94
CA PRO A 237 11.41 4.95 6.14
C PRO A 237 11.23 4.65 4.64
N ASP A 238 11.90 3.61 4.13
CA ASP A 238 11.78 3.21 2.73
C ASP A 238 10.38 2.73 2.35
N ASN A 239 9.62 2.15 3.27
CA ASN A 239 8.25 1.70 2.99
C ASN A 239 7.30 2.90 2.88
N LEU A 240 7.46 3.91 3.73
CA LEU A 240 6.77 5.21 3.61
C LEU A 240 7.09 5.86 2.25
N LEU A 241 8.37 5.92 1.87
CA LEU A 241 8.81 6.53 0.62
C LEU A 241 8.36 5.75 -0.60
N THR A 242 8.36 4.41 -0.52
CA THR A 242 7.85 3.51 -1.56
C THR A 242 6.43 3.91 -1.93
N ILE A 243 5.52 4.00 -0.96
CA ILE A 243 4.13 4.37 -1.21
C ILE A 243 4.02 5.74 -1.88
N LEU A 244 4.79 6.74 -1.46
CA LEU A 244 4.75 8.07 -2.09
C LEU A 244 5.27 8.07 -3.55
N THR A 245 6.05 7.08 -3.96
CA THR A 245 6.50 6.92 -5.36
C THR A 245 5.60 6.00 -6.19
N GLN A 246 4.59 5.39 -5.60
CA GLN A 246 3.66 4.48 -6.26
C GLN A 246 2.33 5.17 -6.59
N ASN A 247 1.59 4.61 -7.55
CA ASN A 247 0.28 5.11 -8.00
C ASN A 247 0.25 6.63 -8.20
N ALA A 248 -0.87 7.34 -8.12
CA ALA A 248 -0.89 8.80 -8.11
C ALA A 248 -0.89 9.41 -6.70
N PHE A 249 -0.37 8.70 -5.68
CA PHE A 249 -0.51 9.09 -4.28
C PHE A 249 0.06 10.47 -3.96
N LEU A 250 1.32 10.73 -4.33
CA LEU A 250 1.99 12.00 -4.05
C LEU A 250 1.34 13.18 -4.80
N GLU A 251 1.07 13.02 -6.09
CA GLU A 251 0.42 14.07 -6.89
C GLU A 251 -0.97 14.39 -6.35
N ALA A 252 -1.75 13.38 -5.94
CA ALA A 252 -3.07 13.59 -5.38
C ALA A 252 -3.02 14.33 -4.02
N LEU A 253 -1.96 14.17 -3.21
CA LEU A 253 -1.76 14.99 -2.01
C LEU A 253 -1.47 16.45 -2.35
N GLU A 254 -0.60 16.68 -3.33
CA GLU A 254 -0.18 18.02 -3.75
C GLU A 254 -1.29 18.81 -4.44
N GLU A 255 -2.18 18.12 -5.15
CA GLU A 255 -3.37 18.71 -5.77
C GLU A 255 -4.57 18.78 -4.82
N GLU A 256 -4.37 18.42 -3.54
CA GLU A 256 -5.41 18.31 -2.52
C GLU A 256 -6.61 17.44 -2.97
N ARG A 257 -6.39 16.41 -3.77
CA ARG A 257 -7.43 15.46 -4.19
C ARG A 257 -7.48 14.21 -3.31
N ALA A 258 -6.46 14.00 -2.48
CA ALA A 258 -6.37 12.87 -1.59
C ALA A 258 -6.03 13.23 -0.14
N CYS A 259 -6.31 12.29 0.76
CA CYS A 259 -5.83 12.26 2.13
C CYS A 259 -4.99 11.00 2.34
N PHE A 260 -3.95 11.11 3.17
CA PHE A 260 -3.08 10.04 3.59
C PHE A 260 -3.25 9.83 5.10
N VAL A 261 -3.58 8.61 5.51
CA VAL A 261 -3.67 8.22 6.92
C VAL A 261 -2.56 7.22 7.25
N ILE A 262 -1.79 7.48 8.30
CA ILE A 262 -0.85 6.53 8.91
C ILE A 262 -1.53 6.00 10.19
N LEU A 263 -1.61 4.69 10.37
CA LEU A 263 -2.35 4.08 11.49
C LEU A 263 -1.62 4.17 12.85
N GLY A 264 -0.40 4.67 12.88
CA GLY A 264 0.43 4.78 14.08
C GLY A 264 1.70 3.95 13.96
N ASP A 265 2.42 3.82 15.07
CA ASP A 265 3.57 2.92 15.19
C ASP A 265 4.61 3.12 14.08
N ALA A 266 5.00 4.38 13.84
CA ALA A 266 6.09 4.69 12.91
C ALA A 266 7.47 4.40 13.49
N VAL A 267 7.61 4.46 14.81
CA VAL A 267 8.87 4.26 15.53
C VAL A 267 9.01 2.83 16.05
N HIS A 268 10.22 2.53 16.52
CA HIS A 268 10.64 1.25 17.09
C HIS A 268 10.77 0.15 16.03
N ASN A 269 12.01 -0.24 15.73
CA ASN A 269 12.30 -1.33 14.81
C ASN A 269 11.78 -2.65 15.39
N GLU A 270 11.12 -3.45 14.56
CA GLU A 270 10.59 -4.77 14.92
C GLU A 270 11.35 -5.93 14.26
N GLU A 271 12.47 -5.65 13.61
CA GLU A 271 13.35 -6.71 13.11
C GLU A 271 14.12 -7.37 14.25
N GLU A 272 14.13 -8.71 14.21
CA GLU A 272 14.87 -9.51 15.18
C GLU A 272 16.36 -9.15 15.17
N GLY A 273 16.90 -8.90 16.37
CA GLY A 273 18.28 -8.46 16.56
C GLY A 273 18.50 -6.95 16.41
N GLN A 274 17.47 -6.16 16.09
CA GLN A 274 17.56 -4.71 15.89
C GLN A 274 16.58 -3.91 16.74
N TYR A 275 15.99 -4.51 17.79
CA TYR A 275 14.96 -3.86 18.61
C TYR A 275 15.47 -2.60 19.35
N ASP A 276 16.77 -2.47 19.55
CA ASP A 276 17.43 -1.33 20.18
C ASP A 276 17.89 -0.23 19.20
N GLU A 277 17.78 -0.46 17.89
CA GLU A 277 18.12 0.55 16.87
C GLU A 277 17.07 1.66 16.80
N MET A 278 17.51 2.92 16.90
CA MET A 278 16.64 4.10 16.99
C MET A 278 16.92 5.14 15.89
N GLU A 279 17.95 4.93 15.07
CA GLU A 279 18.37 5.79 13.98
C GLU A 279 17.26 5.98 12.96
N ASN A 280 16.63 4.88 12.55
CA ASN A 280 15.52 4.92 11.61
C ASN A 280 14.23 5.45 12.25
N SER A 281 14.06 5.30 13.57
CA SER A 281 12.97 5.96 14.31
C SER A 281 13.12 7.49 14.29
N LEU A 282 14.35 8.01 14.44
CA LEU A 282 14.62 9.45 14.26
C LEU A 282 14.34 9.88 12.83
N LEU A 283 14.88 9.17 11.84
CA LEU A 283 14.75 9.54 10.43
C LEU A 283 13.27 9.55 9.99
N ILE A 284 12.51 8.50 10.27
CA ILE A 284 11.12 8.40 9.82
C ILE A 284 10.25 9.51 10.43
N MET A 285 10.50 9.90 11.68
CA MET A 285 9.78 11.02 12.30
C MET A 285 10.14 12.36 11.65
N ASP A 286 11.41 12.61 11.31
CA ASP A 286 11.82 13.79 10.55
C ASP A 286 11.09 13.85 9.18
N LEU A 287 10.96 12.70 8.49
CA LEU A 287 10.24 12.60 7.21
C LEU A 287 8.74 12.88 7.38
N ILE A 288 8.08 12.23 8.35
CA ILE A 288 6.65 12.41 8.63
C ILE A 288 6.33 13.85 9.01
N PHE A 289 7.17 14.49 9.83
CA PHE A 289 6.99 15.89 10.22
C PHE A 289 7.12 16.85 9.04
N ARG A 290 8.10 16.64 8.16
CA ARG A 290 8.21 17.41 6.90
C ARG A 290 6.98 17.23 6.01
N LEU A 291 6.49 16.00 5.88
CA LEU A 291 5.24 15.74 5.15
C LEU A 291 4.04 16.41 5.81
N LYS A 292 3.94 16.43 7.14
CA LYS A 292 2.85 17.08 7.86
C LYS A 292 2.86 18.59 7.66
N CYS A 293 4.04 19.21 7.69
CA CYS A 293 4.20 20.62 7.34
C CYS A 293 3.83 20.91 5.87
N ARG A 294 4.16 19.99 4.95
CA ARG A 294 3.87 20.14 3.52
C ARG A 294 2.39 19.91 3.17
N PHE A 295 1.72 19.01 3.89
CA PHE A 295 0.36 18.53 3.64
C PHE A 295 -0.52 18.59 4.91
N PRO A 296 -0.66 19.76 5.55
CA PRO A 296 -1.27 19.87 6.89
C PRO A 296 -2.76 19.47 6.91
N ARG A 297 -3.44 19.51 5.75
CA ARG A 297 -4.87 19.20 5.58
C ARG A 297 -5.12 17.83 4.96
N GLN A 298 -4.07 17.12 4.55
CA GLN A 298 -4.17 15.87 3.80
C GLN A 298 -3.50 14.71 4.53
N LEU A 299 -2.42 14.93 5.28
CA LEU A 299 -1.74 13.89 6.07
C LEU A 299 -2.28 13.86 7.51
N PHE A 300 -2.76 12.69 7.93
CA PHE A 300 -3.20 12.39 9.29
C PHE A 300 -2.41 11.22 9.86
N TYR A 301 -1.80 11.42 11.01
CA TYR A 301 -1.11 10.36 11.75
C TYR A 301 -2.02 9.96 12.91
N LEU A 302 -2.40 8.69 13.02
CA LEU A 302 -3.18 8.17 14.13
C LEU A 302 -2.28 7.67 15.26
N ARG A 303 -2.78 7.74 16.48
CA ARG A 303 -2.10 7.28 17.68
C ARG A 303 -2.03 5.75 17.71
N GLY A 304 -0.83 5.20 17.68
CA GLY A 304 -0.55 3.80 18.00
C GLY A 304 -0.03 3.59 19.42
N ASN A 305 0.24 2.33 19.80
CA ASN A 305 0.76 2.03 21.14
C ASN A 305 2.26 2.28 21.28
N HIS A 306 3.03 2.30 20.19
CA HIS A 306 4.46 2.62 20.21
C HIS A 306 4.73 4.12 20.27
N ASP A 307 3.71 4.95 20.07
CA ASP A 307 3.86 6.42 20.03
C ASP A 307 4.02 7.04 21.43
N SER A 308 4.68 6.42 22.39
CA SER A 308 4.92 7.04 23.71
C SER A 308 6.26 6.65 24.28
N PHE A 309 6.59 7.22 25.44
CA PHE A 309 7.77 6.84 26.22
C PHE A 309 7.43 5.80 27.31
N SER A 310 6.28 5.13 27.20
CA SER A 310 5.85 4.17 28.21
C SER A 310 6.87 3.04 28.37
N PRO A 311 7.22 2.65 29.61
CA PRO A 311 8.09 1.50 29.86
C PRO A 311 7.45 0.17 29.43
N ASP A 312 6.13 0.13 29.24
CA ASP A 312 5.40 -1.04 28.77
C ASP A 312 5.63 -1.33 27.28
N ILE A 313 6.21 -0.38 26.54
CA ILE A 313 6.60 -0.59 25.14
C ILE A 313 7.94 -1.33 25.14
N ALA A 314 7.86 -2.65 25.00
CA ALA A 314 9.02 -3.52 24.98
C ALA A 314 8.90 -4.63 23.93
N LYS A 315 10.05 -5.03 23.37
CA LYS A 315 10.15 -6.12 22.39
C LYS A 315 11.44 -6.90 22.62
N GLY A 316 11.37 -8.23 22.68
CA GLY A 316 12.55 -9.09 22.89
C GLY A 316 13.34 -8.77 24.16
N GLY A 317 12.68 -8.29 25.22
CA GLY A 317 13.34 -7.84 26.45
C GLY A 317 13.91 -6.42 26.42
N ILE A 318 13.89 -5.74 25.27
CA ILE A 318 14.34 -4.36 25.12
C ILE A 318 13.19 -3.39 25.45
N PRO A 319 13.34 -2.49 26.45
CA PRO A 319 12.34 -1.49 26.79
C PRO A 319 12.40 -0.31 25.80
N GLN A 320 11.87 -0.54 24.59
CA GLN A 320 11.96 0.39 23.46
C GLN A 320 11.43 1.80 23.80
N GLY A 321 10.36 1.93 24.58
CA GLY A 321 9.83 3.25 24.96
C GLY A 321 10.81 4.09 25.81
N LEU A 322 11.50 3.45 26.76
CA LEU A 322 12.53 4.12 27.57
C LEU A 322 13.79 4.41 26.76
N LEU A 323 14.17 3.49 25.88
CA LEU A 323 15.33 3.68 25.01
C LEU A 323 15.08 4.82 24.02
N TRP A 324 13.86 4.93 23.49
CA TRP A 324 13.45 6.02 22.61
C TRP A 324 13.55 7.38 23.30
N GLU A 325 13.04 7.49 24.52
CA GLU A 325 13.18 8.71 25.33
C GLU A 325 14.65 9.12 25.53
N LYS A 326 15.50 8.16 25.93
CA LYS A 326 16.94 8.40 26.15
C LYS A 326 17.63 8.84 24.86
N THR A 327 17.31 8.21 23.74
CA THR A 327 17.86 8.57 22.42
C THR A 327 17.44 9.97 22.03
N LEU A 328 16.18 10.37 22.22
CA LEU A 328 15.75 11.75 21.94
C LEU A 328 16.49 12.77 22.79
N ILE A 329 16.67 12.51 24.09
CA ILE A 329 17.41 13.43 24.97
C ILE A 329 18.86 13.55 24.52
N LYS A 330 19.50 12.42 24.19
CA LYS A 330 20.91 12.38 23.75
C LYS A 330 21.12 13.10 22.42
N GLU A 331 20.28 12.83 21.42
CA GLU A 331 20.48 13.28 20.04
C GLU A 331 19.80 14.62 19.72
N ARG A 332 18.77 15.00 20.50
CA ARG A 332 17.88 16.16 20.24
C ARG A 332 17.65 17.06 21.45
N GLY A 333 18.19 16.71 22.61
CA GLY A 333 17.98 17.47 23.84
C GLY A 333 16.59 17.30 24.47
N LYS A 334 16.49 17.69 25.75
CA LYS A 334 15.25 17.56 26.55
C LYS A 334 14.08 18.38 25.98
N ALA A 335 14.35 19.53 25.36
CA ALA A 335 13.33 20.36 24.75
C ALA A 335 12.60 19.63 23.61
N TYR A 336 13.33 18.92 22.75
CA TYR A 336 12.74 18.14 21.68
C TYR A 336 11.93 16.97 22.23
N ARG A 337 12.47 16.21 23.21
CA ARG A 337 11.74 15.12 23.88
C ARG A 337 10.38 15.60 24.41
N ASN A 338 10.33 16.77 25.03
CA ASN A 338 9.07 17.34 25.55
C ASN A 338 8.09 17.73 24.43
N GLU A 339 8.58 18.30 23.34
CA GLU A 339 7.72 18.57 22.16
C GLU A 339 7.24 17.27 21.49
N MET A 340 8.03 16.19 21.57
CA MET A 340 7.61 14.87 21.10
C MET A 340 6.52 14.28 21.98
N GLU A 341 6.63 14.39 23.31
CA GLU A 341 5.56 14.02 24.24
C GLU A 341 4.27 14.80 23.96
N ARG A 342 4.39 16.10 23.68
CA ARG A 342 3.26 16.95 23.28
C ARG A 342 2.67 16.52 21.94
N PHE A 343 3.50 16.27 20.93
CA PHE A 343 3.06 15.75 19.63
C PHE A 343 2.23 14.48 19.80
N TYR A 344 2.77 13.55 20.60
CA TYR A 344 2.12 12.31 20.97
C TYR A 344 0.75 12.52 21.65
N GLY A 345 0.65 13.44 22.61
CA GLY A 345 -0.64 13.83 23.23
C GLY A 345 -1.61 14.59 22.32
N LEU A 346 -1.12 15.07 21.17
CA LEU A 346 -1.93 15.72 20.15
C LEU A 346 -2.45 14.76 19.09
N LEU A 347 -1.96 13.52 18.95
CA LEU A 347 -2.43 12.61 17.90
C LEU A 347 -3.93 12.25 18.04
N PRO A 348 -4.70 12.18 16.94
CA PRO A 348 -6.04 11.58 16.92
C PRO A 348 -5.95 10.05 17.01
N TYR A 349 -7.05 9.38 17.33
CA TYR A 349 -7.11 7.93 17.52
C TYR A 349 -7.95 7.21 16.45
N VAL A 350 -8.89 7.93 15.85
CA VAL A 350 -9.80 7.40 14.84
C VAL A 350 -9.84 8.36 13.66
N ALA A 351 -9.71 7.83 12.45
CA ALA A 351 -10.12 8.51 11.22
C ALA A 351 -11.35 7.82 10.63
N CYS A 352 -12.31 8.59 10.12
CA CYS A 352 -13.43 8.02 9.38
C CYS A 352 -13.86 8.88 8.20
N SER A 353 -14.55 8.25 7.26
CA SER A 353 -15.33 8.87 6.20
C SER A 353 -16.59 8.03 5.96
N ASP A 354 -17.40 8.40 4.98
CA ASP A 354 -18.52 7.57 4.53
C ASP A 354 -18.07 6.20 3.97
N SER A 355 -16.80 6.07 3.58
CA SER A 355 -16.24 4.88 2.93
C SER A 355 -15.39 4.00 3.85
N PHE A 356 -15.02 4.44 5.05
CA PHE A 356 -14.19 3.65 5.98
C PHE A 356 -14.18 4.17 7.41
N ILE A 357 -13.73 3.32 8.33
CA ILE A 357 -13.28 3.62 9.68
C ILE A 357 -11.85 3.10 9.82
N ALA A 358 -10.98 3.88 10.44
CA ALA A 358 -9.60 3.51 10.69
C ALA A 358 -9.19 3.88 12.12
N CYS A 359 -8.51 2.97 12.80
CA CYS A 359 -7.85 3.19 14.08
C CYS A 359 -6.62 2.27 14.16
N HIS A 360 -5.76 2.47 15.15
CA HIS A 360 -4.51 1.74 15.21
C HIS A 360 -4.70 0.22 15.41
N ALA A 361 -5.40 -0.23 16.46
CA ALA A 361 -5.42 -1.65 16.81
C ALA A 361 -6.78 -2.34 16.69
N ALA A 362 -7.85 -1.69 17.16
CA ALA A 362 -9.13 -2.36 17.34
C ALA A 362 -10.31 -1.38 17.45
N PRO A 363 -11.54 -1.84 17.17
CA PRO A 363 -12.74 -1.12 17.61
C PRO A 363 -12.85 -1.14 19.15
N PRO A 364 -13.55 -0.16 19.75
CA PRO A 364 -13.88 -0.19 21.17
C PRO A 364 -14.72 -1.41 21.53
N VAL A 365 -14.36 -2.09 22.62
CA VAL A 365 -15.19 -3.16 23.20
C VAL A 365 -16.23 -2.56 24.15
N THR A 366 -15.89 -1.45 24.80
CA THR A 366 -16.85 -0.65 25.54
C THR A 366 -17.81 0.04 24.60
N THR A 367 -19.07 0.14 25.02
CA THR A 367 -20.07 0.93 24.30
C THR A 367 -19.64 2.39 24.32
N VAL A 368 -19.51 2.97 23.13
CA VAL A 368 -19.01 4.32 22.93
C VAL A 368 -19.95 5.11 22.01
N THR A 369 -19.95 6.43 22.17
CA THR A 369 -20.61 7.39 21.28
C THR A 369 -19.56 8.17 20.48
N ARG A 370 -19.95 8.77 19.35
CA ARG A 370 -19.08 9.70 18.62
C ARG A 370 -18.51 10.80 19.51
N GLU A 371 -19.32 11.36 20.41
CA GLU A 371 -18.88 12.41 21.33
C GLU A 371 -17.80 11.91 22.30
N GLN A 372 -17.88 10.68 22.81
CA GLN A 372 -16.83 10.12 23.66
C GLN A 372 -15.51 9.91 22.91
N ILE A 373 -15.55 9.59 21.60
CA ILE A 373 -14.34 9.52 20.76
C ILE A 373 -13.76 10.92 20.54
N VAL A 374 -14.61 11.94 20.31
CA VAL A 374 -14.14 13.33 20.24
C VAL A 374 -13.49 13.74 21.58
N ASN A 375 -14.07 13.35 22.71
CA ASN A 375 -13.59 13.63 24.07
C ASN A 375 -12.73 12.50 24.65
N ILE A 376 -11.92 11.85 23.81
CA ILE A 376 -11.17 10.64 24.19
C ILE A 376 -10.24 10.83 25.40
N ARG A 377 -9.75 12.06 25.63
CA ARG A 377 -8.88 12.39 26.77
C ARG A 377 -9.55 12.17 28.13
N ASP A 378 -10.87 12.22 28.18
CA ASP A 378 -11.65 11.94 29.38
C ASP A 378 -11.93 10.42 29.54
N ASN A 379 -11.44 9.59 28.60
CA ASN A 379 -11.71 8.16 28.52
C ASN A 379 -10.42 7.31 28.34
N PRO A 380 -9.55 7.19 29.35
CA PRO A 380 -8.28 6.45 29.24
C PRO A 380 -8.45 4.97 28.86
N LYS A 381 -9.57 4.33 29.26
CA LYS A 381 -9.89 2.96 28.86
C LYS A 381 -10.10 2.84 27.35
N LEU A 382 -10.82 3.80 26.75
CA LEU A 382 -11.07 3.85 25.31
C LEU A 382 -9.77 4.01 24.52
N VAL A 383 -8.83 4.82 25.03
CA VAL A 383 -7.48 4.95 24.46
C VAL A 383 -6.83 3.57 24.34
N LYS A 384 -6.74 2.83 25.46
CA LYS A 384 -6.11 1.50 25.48
C LYS A 384 -6.81 0.50 24.54
N GLU A 385 -8.14 0.56 24.46
CA GLU A 385 -8.91 -0.30 23.55
C GLU A 385 -8.55 -0.02 22.08
N LEU A 386 -8.51 1.26 21.68
CA LEU A 386 -8.22 1.64 20.29
C LEU A 386 -6.76 1.40 19.88
N THR A 387 -5.81 1.47 20.83
CA THR A 387 -4.37 1.38 20.53
C THR A 387 -3.75 0.02 20.82
N SER A 388 -4.37 -0.88 21.58
CA SER A 388 -3.66 -2.09 22.03
C SER A 388 -4.52 -3.36 22.09
N ASN A 389 -5.82 -3.25 21.86
CA ASN A 389 -6.67 -4.42 21.90
C ASN A 389 -6.50 -5.26 20.62
N ARG A 390 -6.80 -6.56 20.74
CA ARG A 390 -6.64 -7.52 19.65
C ARG A 390 -7.92 -8.31 19.46
N MET A 391 -8.04 -8.95 18.32
CA MET A 391 -9.21 -9.78 18.04
C MET A 391 -9.25 -10.98 18.97
N MET A 392 -10.44 -11.29 19.48
CA MET A 392 -10.70 -12.52 20.22
C MET A 392 -10.59 -13.74 19.29
N ARG A 393 -9.88 -14.79 19.74
CA ARG A 393 -9.65 -16.06 19.02
C ARG A 393 -9.63 -17.25 19.97
N PRO A 394 -9.73 -18.50 19.50
CA PRO A 394 -9.65 -19.68 20.38
C PRO A 394 -8.41 -19.68 21.30
N GLY A 395 -7.24 -19.25 20.80
CA GLY A 395 -6.01 -19.10 21.60
C GLY A 395 -5.86 -17.75 22.35
N ARG A 396 -6.84 -16.84 22.23
CA ARG A 396 -6.87 -15.53 22.89
C ARG A 396 -8.33 -15.18 23.22
N PRO A 397 -8.88 -15.66 24.36
CA PRO A 397 -10.30 -15.55 24.69
C PRO A 397 -10.73 -14.13 25.08
N THR A 398 -9.79 -13.19 25.20
CA THR A 398 -10.05 -11.77 25.41
C THR A 398 -9.83 -11.01 24.10
N GLY A 399 -10.60 -9.95 23.87
CA GLY A 399 -10.43 -9.13 22.67
C GLY A 399 -11.73 -8.56 22.15
N TYR A 400 -11.65 -7.90 20.99
CA TYR A 400 -12.84 -7.46 20.27
C TYR A 400 -13.42 -8.57 19.38
N THR A 401 -14.71 -8.43 19.11
CA THR A 401 -15.57 -9.37 18.39
C THR A 401 -16.27 -8.68 17.22
N LYS A 402 -16.97 -9.47 16.40
CA LYS A 402 -17.88 -8.97 15.35
C LYS A 402 -18.95 -8.02 15.87
N GLY A 403 -19.45 -8.26 17.08
CA GLY A 403 -20.43 -7.39 17.73
C GLY A 403 -19.87 -5.99 17.98
N ASP A 404 -18.59 -5.89 18.33
CA ASP A 404 -17.93 -4.64 18.69
C ASP A 404 -17.70 -3.77 17.46
N ILE A 405 -17.30 -4.38 16.33
CA ILE A 405 -17.19 -3.71 15.03
C ILE A 405 -18.54 -3.13 14.60
N LYS A 406 -19.63 -3.91 14.74
CA LYS A 406 -20.99 -3.44 14.42
C LYS A 406 -21.40 -2.25 15.31
N ARG A 407 -21.10 -2.31 16.61
CA ARG A 407 -21.37 -1.20 17.54
C ARG A 407 -20.55 0.03 17.19
N PHE A 408 -19.29 -0.14 16.79
CA PHE A 408 -18.42 0.97 16.41
C PHE A 408 -18.89 1.68 15.14
N ARG A 409 -19.30 0.93 14.10
CA ARG A 409 -19.95 1.48 12.89
C ARG A 409 -21.19 2.30 13.27
N LYS A 410 -22.06 1.75 14.13
CA LYS A 410 -23.26 2.44 14.62
C LYS A 410 -22.92 3.71 15.42
N ALA A 411 -21.91 3.67 16.28
CA ALA A 411 -21.48 4.80 17.11
C ALA A 411 -21.02 6.00 16.27
N LEU A 412 -20.47 5.74 15.08
CA LEU A 412 -20.05 6.77 14.13
C LEU A 412 -21.15 7.16 13.12
N GLY A 413 -22.32 6.53 13.18
CA GLY A 413 -23.42 6.77 12.25
C GLY A 413 -23.17 6.23 10.84
N LEU A 414 -22.35 5.19 10.71
CA LEU A 414 -21.90 4.64 9.43
C LEU A 414 -22.63 3.34 9.06
N PRO A 415 -22.79 3.03 7.76
CA PRO A 415 -23.41 1.79 7.29
C PRO A 415 -22.77 0.52 7.89
N SER A 416 -23.55 -0.55 8.03
CA SER A 416 -23.09 -1.83 8.60
C SER A 416 -21.95 -2.50 7.83
N HIS A 417 -21.78 -2.15 6.56
CA HIS A 417 -20.73 -2.65 5.65
C HIS A 417 -19.57 -1.68 5.47
N THR A 418 -19.47 -0.65 6.32
CA THR A 418 -18.34 0.29 6.24
C THR A 418 -17.04 -0.43 6.64
N PRO A 419 -16.01 -0.48 5.77
CA PRO A 419 -14.71 -1.06 6.10
C PRO A 419 -14.15 -0.56 7.43
N LEU A 420 -13.76 -1.46 8.31
CA LEU A 420 -12.90 -1.15 9.45
C LEU A 420 -11.47 -1.60 9.11
N ILE A 421 -10.53 -0.68 9.17
CA ILE A 421 -9.13 -0.89 8.79
C ILE A 421 -8.27 -0.60 10.02
N VAL A 422 -7.52 -1.60 10.48
CA VAL A 422 -6.62 -1.49 11.63
C VAL A 422 -5.22 -2.00 11.29
N GLY A 423 -4.25 -1.76 12.16
CA GLY A 423 -2.90 -2.33 12.14
C GLY A 423 -2.67 -3.22 13.37
N HIS A 424 -1.55 -3.01 14.07
CA HIS A 424 -1.14 -3.58 15.35
C HIS A 424 -0.91 -5.11 15.43
N THR A 425 -1.69 -5.92 14.72
CA THR A 425 -1.68 -7.38 14.85
C THR A 425 -1.52 -8.06 13.50
N PRO A 426 -0.30 -8.11 12.95
CA PRO A 426 0.02 -9.01 11.84
C PRO A 426 -0.51 -10.42 12.10
N MET A 427 -1.13 -11.02 11.10
CA MET A 427 -1.75 -12.34 11.22
C MET A 427 -0.77 -13.47 10.89
N SER A 428 0.24 -13.14 10.10
CA SER A 428 1.36 -13.96 9.70
C SER A 428 2.59 -13.06 9.51
N ASN A 429 3.76 -13.65 9.35
CA ASN A 429 5.03 -12.91 9.21
C ASN A 429 5.42 -12.67 7.73
N ASP A 430 4.63 -13.17 6.79
CA ASP A 430 4.93 -13.22 5.36
C ASP A 430 3.96 -12.38 4.50
N ASP A 431 3.03 -11.68 5.14
CA ASP A 431 2.03 -10.84 4.48
C ASP A 431 1.96 -9.47 5.14
N THR A 432 1.30 -8.54 4.47
CA THR A 432 1.13 -7.14 4.87
C THR A 432 -0.33 -6.74 4.95
N LEU A 433 -1.23 -7.60 4.49
CA LEU A 433 -2.64 -7.28 4.42
C LEU A 433 -3.50 -8.52 4.62
N TRP A 434 -4.41 -8.45 5.57
CA TRP A 434 -5.35 -9.53 5.85
C TRP A 434 -6.77 -9.03 5.76
N GLU A 435 -7.53 -9.66 4.86
CA GLU A 435 -8.95 -9.39 4.67
C GLU A 435 -9.80 -10.36 5.49
N ARG A 436 -11.03 -9.95 5.81
CA ARG A 436 -12.02 -10.76 6.50
C ARG A 436 -11.52 -11.38 7.80
N VAL A 437 -10.68 -10.66 8.53
CA VAL A 437 -10.01 -11.19 9.73
C VAL A 437 -11.04 -11.68 10.75
N GLY A 438 -10.91 -12.96 11.13
CA GLY A 438 -11.85 -13.71 11.97
C GLY A 438 -13.25 -13.85 11.38
N ASP A 439 -13.33 -14.02 10.06
CA ASP A 439 -14.54 -14.26 9.27
C ASP A 439 -15.54 -13.10 9.32
N ILE A 440 -15.02 -11.87 9.35
CA ILE A 440 -15.80 -10.64 9.44
C ILE A 440 -15.65 -9.84 8.15
N ASP A 441 -16.73 -9.73 7.39
CA ASP A 441 -16.72 -8.92 6.17
C ASP A 441 -16.43 -7.44 6.48
N ASP A 442 -15.72 -6.80 5.55
CA ASP A 442 -15.30 -5.42 5.64
C ASP A 442 -14.42 -5.13 6.88
N HIS A 443 -13.60 -6.10 7.31
CA HIS A 443 -12.59 -5.94 8.34
C HIS A 443 -11.20 -6.27 7.81
N TYR A 444 -10.27 -5.33 7.96
CA TYR A 444 -8.93 -5.40 7.39
C TYR A 444 -7.88 -5.14 8.46
N ILE A 445 -6.79 -5.90 8.41
CA ILE A 445 -5.54 -5.57 9.10
C ILE A 445 -4.49 -5.23 8.05
N VAL A 446 -3.77 -4.12 8.24
CA VAL A 446 -2.74 -3.63 7.33
C VAL A 446 -1.45 -3.40 8.12
N TYR A 447 -0.34 -3.89 7.59
CA TYR A 447 0.99 -3.77 8.15
C TYR A 447 1.95 -3.29 7.07
N ALA A 448 2.81 -2.32 7.39
CA ALA A 448 3.66 -1.65 6.40
C ALA A 448 5.16 -1.79 6.71
N SER A 449 5.54 -2.69 7.61
CA SER A 449 6.94 -2.92 8.00
C SER A 449 7.56 -4.20 7.41
N ASP A 450 6.89 -4.87 6.47
CA ASP A 450 7.48 -6.01 5.75
C ASP A 450 8.67 -5.58 4.87
N ARG A 451 9.62 -6.50 4.67
CA ARG A 451 10.86 -6.27 3.92
C ARG A 451 10.68 -6.32 2.40
N HIS A 452 9.64 -6.97 1.90
CA HIS A 452 9.48 -7.28 0.48
C HIS A 452 8.32 -6.55 -0.16
N TRP A 453 7.29 -6.24 0.62
CA TRP A 453 6.04 -5.66 0.18
C TRP A 453 5.57 -4.58 1.13
N VAL A 454 4.78 -3.65 0.60
CA VAL A 454 4.10 -2.62 1.37
C VAL A 454 2.61 -2.68 1.03
N GLY A 455 1.81 -3.07 2.01
CA GLY A 455 0.34 -3.09 1.93
C GLY A 455 -0.23 -1.70 2.21
N VAL A 456 -1.21 -1.28 1.40
CA VAL A 456 -1.94 -0.01 1.59
C VAL A 456 -3.41 -0.23 1.25
N MET A 457 -4.31 0.34 2.05
CA MET A 457 -5.73 0.42 1.70
C MET A 457 -5.98 1.72 0.95
N ALA A 458 -6.51 1.66 -0.27
CA ALA A 458 -6.73 2.83 -1.10
C ALA A 458 -8.20 2.94 -1.54
N GLN A 459 -8.73 4.16 -1.49
CA GLN A 459 -10.08 4.45 -1.95
C GLN A 459 -10.12 4.55 -3.48
N ILE A 460 -10.84 3.64 -4.11
CA ILE A 460 -11.08 3.61 -5.56
C ILE A 460 -12.60 3.65 -5.75
N GLY A 461 -13.10 4.71 -6.38
CA GLY A 461 -14.52 5.02 -6.35
C GLY A 461 -15.00 5.27 -4.91
N ASP A 462 -16.10 4.62 -4.53
CA ASP A 462 -16.71 4.78 -3.20
C ASP A 462 -16.27 3.71 -2.18
N ARG A 463 -15.32 2.83 -2.53
CA ARG A 463 -14.89 1.70 -1.70
C ARG A 463 -13.39 1.72 -1.43
N MET A 464 -12.99 1.08 -0.34
CA MET A 464 -11.59 0.81 0.00
C MET A 464 -11.15 -0.52 -0.59
N TYR A 465 -9.96 -0.54 -1.17
CA TYR A 465 -9.35 -1.74 -1.73
C TYR A 465 -7.92 -1.92 -1.25
N PRO A 466 -7.49 -3.18 -1.02
CA PRO A 466 -6.09 -3.48 -0.78
C PRO A 466 -5.28 -3.29 -2.05
N LEU A 467 -4.14 -2.60 -1.94
CA LEU A 467 -3.11 -2.53 -2.97
C LEU A 467 -1.78 -2.93 -2.34
N LEU A 468 -0.97 -3.67 -3.09
CA LEU A 468 0.33 -4.16 -2.63
C LEU A 468 1.40 -3.64 -3.57
N TYR A 469 2.50 -3.11 -3.03
CA TYR A 469 3.63 -2.62 -3.83
C TYR A 469 4.94 -3.25 -3.36
N PRO A 470 5.88 -3.57 -4.26
CA PRO A 470 7.19 -4.06 -3.83
C PRO A 470 7.89 -3.00 -2.98
N ALA A 471 8.42 -3.40 -1.83
CA ALA A 471 9.28 -2.55 -1.02
C ALA A 471 10.58 -2.24 -1.78
N GLU A 472 11.01 -0.98 -1.73
CA GLU A 472 12.17 -0.50 -2.47
C GLU A 472 13.02 0.46 -1.63
N PRO A 473 14.36 0.47 -1.82
CA PRO A 473 15.27 1.37 -1.11
C PRO A 473 15.21 2.77 -1.71
N VAL A 474 14.06 3.44 -1.63
CA VAL A 474 13.81 4.75 -2.23
C VAL A 474 14.70 5.83 -1.61
N GLY A 475 15.06 5.74 -0.33
CA GLY A 475 15.99 6.64 0.32
C GLY A 475 17.35 6.67 -0.37
N ALA A 476 17.91 5.49 -0.66
CA ALA A 476 19.15 5.38 -1.43
C ALA A 476 19.03 5.97 -2.83
N LEU A 477 17.86 5.82 -3.48
CA LEU A 477 17.59 6.44 -4.78
C LEU A 477 17.51 7.97 -4.71
N ILE A 478 16.95 8.52 -3.62
CA ILE A 478 16.91 9.96 -3.36
C ILE A 478 18.33 10.50 -3.16
N ASP A 479 19.14 9.82 -2.35
CA ASP A 479 20.51 10.23 -2.03
C ASP A 479 21.43 10.19 -3.25
N ALA A 480 21.23 9.21 -4.13
CA ALA A 480 22.00 9.04 -5.36
C ALA A 480 21.70 10.08 -6.45
N LEU A 481 20.67 10.92 -6.30
CA LEU A 481 20.45 12.03 -7.23
C LEU A 481 21.59 13.04 -7.10
N THR A 482 22.15 13.47 -8.22
CA THR A 482 23.03 14.64 -8.27
C THR A 482 22.22 15.91 -8.14
N ASP A 483 22.78 16.95 -7.53
CA ASP A 483 22.14 18.27 -7.45
C ASP A 483 21.93 18.92 -8.82
#